data_AF-A0A9N8F4D4-F1
#
_entry.id   AF-A0A9N8F4D4-F1
#
_cell.length_a   1.000
_cell.length_b   1.000
_cell.length_c   1.000
_cell.angle_alpha   90.00
_cell.angle_beta   90.00
_cell.angle_gamma   90.00
#
_symmetry.space_group_name_H-M   'P 1'
#
loop_
_entity.id
_entity.type
_entity.pdbx_description
1 polymer ?
#
loop_
_entity_poly.entity_id
_entity_poly.type
_entity_poly.pdbx_seq_one_letter_code
_entity_poly.pdbx_strand_id
1 'polypeptide(L)'
;MPPTKTKKDKSSKTEVTKKKTEKKAKHSAPNSKKKAGGPPLWQQILDNTHAVCVQSGEDKAPRKKVASMCGFPSETGTYKNAITTLKKKEYMVVDVEFFTPTVLGRENAKEVDVAKSNGEQLEMAKEKVTGAKAKKMMDILSDGQAHGREKVAKELESDPTKASWKNFLSKVKGQDCLEYCEDDDGKPALRLPDWIFPFGRP
;
A
#
# COMPACT_ATOMS: atom_id res chain seq x y z
N MET A 1 43.94 26.00 -62.22
CA MET A 1 44.24 24.71 -61.56
C MET A 1 42.95 24.17 -60.94
N PRO A 2 42.52 22.95 -61.33
CA PRO A 2 41.40 22.16 -60.74
C PRO A 2 41.88 21.48 -59.42
N PRO A 3 41.10 20.68 -58.63
CA PRO A 3 39.89 19.86 -58.90
C PRO A 3 38.68 20.09 -57.95
N THR A 4 37.40 19.86 -58.29
CA THR A 4 36.62 18.62 -58.56
C THR A 4 36.43 17.63 -57.39
N LYS A 5 35.13 17.35 -57.12
CA LYS A 5 34.50 16.12 -56.56
C LYS A 5 34.81 15.84 -55.07
N THR A 6 33.98 15.19 -54.24
CA THR A 6 33.06 14.05 -54.48
C THR A 6 32.05 13.94 -53.32
N LYS A 7 30.84 13.49 -53.68
CA LYS A 7 29.79 12.84 -52.87
C LYS A 7 30.27 12.09 -51.61
N LYS A 8 29.42 12.11 -50.57
CA LYS A 8 28.93 10.86 -49.97
C LYS A 8 27.58 11.04 -49.25
N ASP A 9 26.54 10.54 -49.93
CA ASP A 9 25.34 9.97 -49.33
C ASP A 9 25.66 8.82 -48.35
N LYS A 10 24.66 8.50 -47.51
CA LYS A 10 24.59 7.47 -46.46
C LYS A 10 24.96 7.99 -45.06
N SER A 11 24.18 7.77 -44.01
CA SER A 11 23.30 6.63 -43.79
C SER A 11 22.37 6.87 -42.59
N SER A 12 21.19 6.25 -42.70
CA SER A 12 20.47 5.61 -41.59
C SER A 12 19.78 6.51 -40.56
N LYS A 13 18.64 7.04 -41.00
CA LYS A 13 17.47 7.27 -40.15
C LYS A 13 17.08 5.91 -39.53
N THR A 14 17.65 5.60 -38.36
CA THR A 14 17.27 4.41 -37.60
C THR A 14 15.97 4.75 -36.91
N GLU A 15 14.89 4.27 -37.52
CA GLU A 15 13.56 4.20 -36.95
C GLU A 15 13.64 3.33 -35.69
N VAL A 16 13.86 3.98 -34.54
CA VAL A 16 13.73 3.33 -33.24
C VAL A 16 12.24 3.05 -33.06
N THR A 17 11.85 1.89 -33.59
CA THR A 17 10.61 1.21 -33.28
C THR A 17 10.56 1.10 -31.76
N LYS A 18 9.78 1.98 -31.13
CA LYS A 18 9.48 1.91 -29.70
C LYS A 18 8.80 0.56 -29.48
N LYS A 19 9.58 -0.44 -29.05
CA LYS A 19 9.06 -1.65 -28.41
C LYS A 19 8.08 -1.17 -27.35
N LYS A 20 6.81 -1.42 -27.61
CA LYS A 20 5.70 -1.22 -26.70
C LYS A 20 5.92 -2.19 -25.56
N THR A 21 6.74 -1.79 -24.59
CA THR A 21 6.86 -2.49 -23.32
C THR A 21 5.48 -2.36 -22.69
N GLU A 22 4.79 -3.49 -22.56
CA GLU A 22 3.57 -3.60 -21.78
C GLU A 22 3.84 -2.92 -20.44
N LYS A 23 3.15 -1.81 -20.19
CA LYS A 23 3.16 -1.15 -18.90
C LYS A 23 2.50 -2.14 -17.93
N LYS A 24 3.29 -2.99 -17.28
CA LYS A 24 2.87 -3.60 -16.01
C LYS A 24 2.38 -2.46 -15.14
N ALA A 25 1.09 -2.48 -14.81
CA ALA A 25 0.46 -1.50 -13.96
C ALA A 25 1.32 -1.34 -12.71
N LYS A 26 1.75 -0.10 -12.43
CA LYS A 26 2.53 0.18 -11.22
C LYS A 26 1.59 0.08 -10.03
N HIS A 27 1.62 -1.07 -9.37
CA HIS A 27 0.95 -1.34 -8.10
C HIS A 27 1.25 -0.18 -7.14
N SER A 28 0.20 0.56 -6.80
CA SER A 28 0.29 1.72 -5.92
C SER A 28 -0.68 1.49 -4.78
N ALA A 29 -0.25 0.71 -3.79
CA ALA A 29 -0.99 0.58 -2.54
C ALA A 29 -1.00 1.93 -1.79
N PRO A 30 -2.10 2.27 -1.09
CA PRO A 30 -2.27 3.57 -0.47
C PRO A 30 -1.24 3.78 0.65
N ASN A 31 -0.71 5.01 0.71
CA ASN A 31 0.40 5.42 1.56
C ASN A 31 -0.13 6.39 2.63
N SER A 32 0.06 6.05 3.89
CA SER A 32 -0.37 6.82 5.07
C SER A 32 0.52 8.05 5.35
N LYS A 33 1.57 8.27 4.54
CA LYS A 33 2.26 9.55 4.46
C LYS A 33 2.01 10.24 3.13
N LYS A 34 1.25 11.33 3.18
CA LYS A 34 1.05 12.31 2.10
C LYS A 34 2.39 12.70 1.47
N LYS A 35 2.81 12.00 0.41
CA LYS A 35 3.58 12.59 -0.67
C LYS A 35 2.59 13.27 -1.61
N ALA A 36 2.82 14.54 -1.89
CA ALA A 36 2.06 15.30 -2.88
C ALA A 36 2.11 14.55 -4.22
N GLY A 37 0.98 13.97 -4.64
CA GLY A 37 0.87 13.21 -5.89
C GLY A 37 -0.05 11.98 -5.86
N GLY A 38 -0.45 11.51 -4.67
CA GLY A 38 -1.44 10.41 -4.55
C GLY A 38 -2.89 10.87 -4.76
N PRO A 39 -3.80 9.95 -5.15
CA PRO A 39 -5.23 10.26 -5.21
C PRO A 39 -5.74 10.70 -3.83
N PRO A 40 -6.68 11.65 -3.77
CA PRO A 40 -7.24 12.12 -2.51
C PRO A 40 -7.90 10.97 -1.74
N LEU A 41 -7.89 11.02 -0.41
CA LEU A 41 -8.38 9.93 0.44
C LEU A 41 -9.80 9.49 0.10
N TRP A 42 -10.70 10.41 -0.26
CA TRP A 42 -12.06 10.07 -0.66
C TRP A 42 -12.08 9.17 -1.89
N GLN A 43 -11.20 9.40 -2.87
CA GLN A 43 -11.08 8.54 -4.06
C GLN A 43 -10.52 7.17 -3.68
N GLN A 44 -9.52 7.12 -2.80
CA GLN A 44 -8.98 5.83 -2.30
C GLN A 44 -10.04 4.99 -1.60
N ILE A 45 -10.93 5.62 -0.81
CA ILE A 45 -12.04 4.91 -0.16
C ILE A 45 -13.01 4.37 -1.22
N LEU A 46 -13.37 5.17 -2.22
CA LEU A 46 -14.26 4.76 -3.30
C LEU A 46 -13.68 3.58 -4.10
N ASP A 47 -12.42 3.70 -4.53
CA ASP A 47 -11.73 2.69 -5.34
C ASP A 47 -11.66 1.35 -4.59
N ASN A 48 -11.20 1.39 -3.32
CA ASN A 48 -11.11 0.20 -2.48
C ASN A 48 -12.49 -0.40 -2.15
N THR A 49 -13.51 0.43 -1.94
CA THR A 49 -14.89 -0.04 -1.72
C THR A 49 -15.39 -0.80 -2.95
N HIS A 50 -15.25 -0.21 -4.14
CA HIS A 50 -15.70 -0.84 -5.37
C HIS A 50 -14.96 -2.16 -5.64
N ALA A 51 -13.65 -2.18 -5.46
CA ALA A 51 -12.85 -3.38 -5.64
C ALA A 51 -13.25 -4.52 -4.66
N VAL A 52 -13.55 -4.20 -3.39
CA VAL A 52 -14.07 -5.20 -2.44
C VAL A 52 -15.43 -5.75 -2.87
N CYS A 53 -16.33 -4.90 -3.35
CA CYS A 53 -17.63 -5.32 -3.89
C CYS A 53 -17.46 -6.28 -5.08
N VAL A 54 -16.61 -5.92 -6.04
CA VAL A 54 -16.33 -6.75 -7.22
C VAL A 54 -15.73 -8.11 -6.83
N GLN A 55 -14.82 -8.14 -5.86
CA GLN A 55 -14.17 -9.38 -5.41
C GLN A 55 -15.11 -10.32 -4.64
N SER A 56 -15.98 -9.75 -3.81
CA SER A 56 -16.92 -10.54 -2.99
C SER A 56 -18.18 -10.94 -3.76
N GLY A 57 -18.49 -10.28 -4.87
CA GLY A 57 -19.78 -10.41 -5.54
C GLY A 57 -20.92 -9.72 -4.78
N GLU A 58 -20.62 -8.95 -3.73
CA GLU A 58 -21.61 -8.20 -2.94
C GLU A 58 -21.65 -6.73 -3.35
N ASP A 59 -22.82 -6.10 -3.22
CA ASP A 59 -22.99 -4.67 -3.47
C ASP A 59 -22.52 -3.76 -2.31
N LYS A 60 -21.98 -4.35 -1.24
CA LYS A 60 -21.55 -3.65 -0.04
C LYS A 60 -20.15 -4.11 0.40
N ALA A 61 -19.41 -3.21 1.02
CA ALA A 61 -18.08 -3.48 1.56
C ALA A 61 -18.02 -3.14 3.05
N PRO A 62 -17.43 -4.01 3.90
CA PRO A 62 -17.24 -3.70 5.32
C PRO A 62 -16.35 -2.48 5.54
N ARG A 63 -16.79 -1.51 6.34
CA ARG A 63 -16.06 -0.25 6.58
C ARG A 63 -14.68 -0.47 7.17
N LYS A 64 -14.57 -1.38 8.16
CA LYS A 64 -13.28 -1.73 8.78
C LYS A 64 -12.28 -2.26 7.77
N LYS A 65 -12.73 -3.11 6.83
CA LYS A 65 -11.90 -3.67 5.76
C LYS A 65 -11.42 -2.58 4.82
N VAL A 66 -12.31 -1.69 4.37
CA VAL A 66 -11.95 -0.57 3.49
C VAL A 66 -11.01 0.43 4.18
N ALA A 67 -11.24 0.74 5.46
CA ALA A 67 -10.35 1.61 6.25
C ALA A 67 -8.96 1.02 6.39
N SER A 68 -8.89 -0.27 6.76
CA SER A 68 -7.68 -1.07 6.79
C SER A 68 -6.95 -1.00 5.45
N MET A 69 -7.62 -1.30 4.33
CA MET A 69 -7.01 -1.22 3.00
C MET A 69 -6.51 0.19 2.63
N CYS A 70 -7.13 1.26 3.15
CA CYS A 70 -6.66 2.64 2.99
C CYS A 70 -5.48 3.00 3.90
N GLY A 71 -4.96 2.07 4.71
CA GLY A 71 -3.86 2.29 5.66
C GLY A 71 -4.30 2.92 6.98
N PHE A 72 -5.59 2.83 7.33
CA PHE A 72 -6.12 3.38 8.57
C PHE A 72 -6.53 2.26 9.54
N PRO A 73 -5.99 2.22 10.77
CA PRO A 73 -6.41 1.24 11.77
C PRO A 73 -7.83 1.52 12.29
N SER A 74 -8.30 2.77 12.18
CA SER A 74 -9.65 3.17 12.52
C SER A 74 -10.06 4.44 11.76
N GLU A 75 -11.36 4.74 11.75
CA GLU A 75 -11.89 5.94 11.11
C GLU A 75 -11.53 7.22 11.89
N THR A 76 -10.36 7.77 11.59
CA THR A 76 -9.90 9.05 12.11
C THR A 76 -10.75 10.22 11.60
N GLY A 77 -10.60 11.42 12.19
CA GLY A 77 -11.31 12.63 11.73
C GLY A 77 -11.07 12.95 10.25
N THR A 78 -9.85 12.72 9.74
CA THR A 78 -9.57 12.89 8.30
C THR A 78 -10.31 11.87 7.44
N TYR A 79 -10.42 10.62 7.91
CA TYR A 79 -11.18 9.57 7.24
C TYR A 79 -12.67 9.92 7.20
N LYS A 80 -13.25 10.38 8.32
CA LYS A 80 -14.64 10.83 8.40
C LYS A 80 -14.93 12.00 7.44
N ASN A 81 -14.02 12.96 7.30
CA ASN A 81 -14.16 14.06 6.33
C ASN A 81 -14.16 13.57 4.88
N ALA A 82 -13.38 12.54 4.57
CA ALA A 82 -13.39 11.91 3.25
C ALA A 82 -14.72 11.20 2.98
N ILE A 83 -15.28 10.50 3.97
CA ILE A 83 -16.62 9.90 3.90
C ILE A 83 -17.68 10.99 3.66
N THR A 84 -17.63 12.12 4.37
CA THR A 84 -18.55 13.24 4.14
C THR A 84 -18.47 13.77 2.71
N THR A 85 -17.27 13.80 2.13
CA THR A 85 -17.07 14.20 0.73
C THR A 85 -17.73 13.22 -0.25
N LEU A 86 -17.61 11.91 0.02
CA LEU A 86 -18.23 10.86 -0.79
C LEU A 86 -19.76 10.91 -0.74
N LYS A 87 -20.33 11.18 0.44
CA LYS A 87 -21.77 11.43 0.61
C LYS A 87 -22.23 12.65 -0.19
N LYS A 88 -21.51 13.76 -0.09
CA LYS A 88 -21.83 15.01 -0.84
C LYS A 88 -21.75 14.85 -2.36
N LYS A 89 -20.88 13.95 -2.84
CA LYS A 89 -20.74 13.63 -4.26
C LYS A 89 -21.72 12.54 -4.73
N GLU A 90 -22.55 12.01 -3.84
CA GLU A 90 -23.51 10.94 -4.13
C GLU A 90 -22.85 9.66 -4.68
N TYR A 91 -21.56 9.45 -4.38
CA TYR A 91 -20.83 8.27 -4.84
C TYR A 91 -21.07 7.05 -3.96
N MET A 92 -21.55 7.26 -2.71
CA MET A 92 -21.66 6.20 -1.73
C MET A 92 -22.82 6.41 -0.77
N VAL A 93 -23.53 5.33 -0.47
CA VAL A 93 -24.37 5.21 0.72
C VAL A 93 -23.50 4.62 1.84
N VAL A 94 -23.62 5.18 3.04
CA VAL A 94 -22.77 4.80 4.19
C VAL A 94 -23.66 4.43 5.35
N ASP A 95 -23.63 3.16 5.71
CA ASP A 95 -24.25 2.60 6.91
C ASP A 95 -23.24 2.64 8.08
N VAL A 96 -23.66 2.24 9.28
CA VAL A 96 -22.85 2.04 10.47
C VAL A 96 -21.70 1.08 10.19
N GLU A 97 -21.94 -0.02 9.48
CA GLU A 97 -20.95 -1.08 9.27
C GLU A 97 -20.46 -1.23 7.81
N PHE A 98 -21.22 -0.72 6.84
CA PHE A 98 -20.98 -0.96 5.42
C PHE A 98 -20.91 0.30 4.57
N PHE A 99 -20.15 0.21 3.49
CA PHE A 99 -20.15 1.14 2.37
C PHE A 99 -20.84 0.50 1.16
N THR A 100 -21.75 1.22 0.52
CA THR A 100 -22.42 0.78 -0.70
C THR A 100 -22.16 1.82 -1.79
N PRO A 101 -21.33 1.51 -2.81
CA PRO A 101 -21.10 2.43 -3.91
C PRO A 101 -22.35 2.54 -4.78
N THR A 102 -22.78 3.76 -5.05
CA THR A 102 -23.89 4.06 -5.97
C THR A 102 -23.47 3.75 -7.41
N VAL A 103 -24.40 3.77 -8.37
CA VAL A 103 -24.08 3.62 -9.80
C VAL A 103 -23.02 4.66 -10.22
N LEU A 104 -23.25 5.93 -9.87
CA LEU A 104 -22.31 7.02 -10.13
C LEU A 104 -20.94 6.78 -9.44
N GLY A 105 -20.94 6.25 -8.22
CA GLY A 105 -19.72 5.87 -7.52
C GLY A 105 -18.94 4.78 -8.24
N ARG A 106 -19.61 3.74 -8.75
CA ARG A 106 -18.97 2.65 -9.50
C ARG A 106 -18.34 3.15 -10.79
N GLU A 107 -19.03 4.04 -11.52
CA GLU A 107 -18.52 4.64 -12.76
C GLU A 107 -17.29 5.54 -12.53
N ASN A 108 -17.18 6.15 -11.35
CA ASN A 108 -16.06 7.02 -10.97
C ASN A 108 -14.97 6.31 -10.16
N ALA A 109 -15.17 5.04 -9.82
CA ALA A 109 -14.17 4.22 -9.17
C ALA A 109 -13.07 3.85 -10.15
N LYS A 110 -11.82 3.96 -9.70
CA LYS A 110 -10.66 3.51 -10.46
C LYS A 110 -10.36 2.08 -10.09
N GLU A 111 -9.93 1.31 -11.08
CA GLU A 111 -9.44 -0.04 -10.86
C GLU A 111 -8.22 0.01 -9.93
N VAL A 112 -8.33 -0.67 -8.80
CA VAL A 112 -7.27 -0.82 -7.82
C VAL A 112 -7.06 -2.29 -7.55
N ASP A 113 -5.79 -2.67 -7.50
CA ASP A 113 -5.41 -4.03 -7.17
C ASP A 113 -5.51 -4.21 -5.66
N VAL A 114 -6.48 -5.02 -5.25
CA VAL A 114 -6.79 -5.29 -3.84
C VAL A 114 -6.32 -6.70 -3.52
N ALA A 115 -5.54 -6.82 -2.45
CA ALA A 115 -5.09 -8.12 -1.98
C ALA A 115 -6.26 -9.06 -1.71
N LYS A 116 -6.17 -10.29 -2.22
CA LYS A 116 -7.16 -11.37 -2.05
C LYS A 116 -6.90 -12.19 -0.79
N SER A 117 -5.75 -12.02 -0.15
CA SER A 117 -5.36 -12.70 1.08
C SER A 117 -4.44 -11.84 1.93
N ASN A 118 -4.28 -12.20 3.21
CA ASN A 118 -3.27 -11.58 4.08
C ASN A 118 -1.84 -11.76 3.52
N GLY A 119 -1.57 -12.89 2.86
CA GLY A 119 -0.27 -13.14 2.22
C GLY A 119 0.01 -12.17 1.06
N GLU A 120 -0.97 -11.95 0.18
CA GLU A 120 -0.84 -10.95 -0.89
C GLU A 120 -0.69 -9.54 -0.33
N GLN A 121 -1.42 -9.20 0.73
CA GLN A 121 -1.31 -7.90 1.39
C GLN A 121 0.08 -7.70 2.02
N LEU A 122 0.63 -8.75 2.62
CA LEU A 122 1.98 -8.74 3.17
C LEU A 122 3.03 -8.53 2.07
N GLU A 123 2.91 -9.20 0.92
CA GLU A 123 3.81 -8.97 -0.22
C GLU A 123 3.71 -7.53 -0.76
N MET A 124 2.49 -7.00 -0.91
CA MET A 124 2.28 -5.59 -1.27
C MET A 124 2.91 -4.63 -0.24
N ALA A 125 2.86 -4.97 1.04
CA ALA A 125 3.48 -4.17 2.09
C ALA A 125 5.02 -4.28 2.07
N LYS A 126 5.57 -5.46 1.75
CA LYS A 126 7.02 -5.69 1.57
C LYS A 126 7.59 -4.88 0.40
N GLU A 127 6.82 -4.59 -0.63
CA GLU A 127 7.25 -3.72 -1.74
C GLU A 127 7.45 -2.25 -1.29
N LYS A 128 6.77 -1.81 -0.23
CA LYS A 128 6.90 -0.44 0.32
C LYS A 128 8.20 -0.24 1.11
N VAL A 129 8.72 -1.30 1.71
CA VAL A 129 9.91 -1.23 2.56
C VAL A 129 11.18 -1.51 1.76
N THR A 130 12.23 -0.76 2.05
CA THR A 130 13.53 -0.96 1.41
C THR A 130 14.47 -1.78 2.28
N GLY A 131 15.19 -2.72 1.65
CA GLY A 131 16.20 -3.54 2.30
C GLY A 131 15.71 -4.92 2.74
N ALA A 132 16.57 -5.92 2.58
CA ALA A 132 16.27 -7.33 2.88
C ALA A 132 15.88 -7.55 4.36
N LYS A 133 16.53 -6.83 5.30
CA LYS A 133 16.19 -6.91 6.73
C LYS A 133 14.78 -6.44 7.03
N ALA A 134 14.26 -5.44 6.32
CA ALA A 134 12.90 -4.95 6.52
C ALA A 134 11.88 -5.99 6.06
N LYS A 135 12.10 -6.59 4.88
CA LYS A 135 11.26 -7.67 4.35
C LYS A 135 11.26 -8.89 5.28
N LYS A 136 12.46 -9.32 5.71
CA LYS A 136 12.61 -10.42 6.68
C LYS A 136 11.90 -10.12 8.01
N MET A 137 11.91 -8.88 8.47
CA MET A 137 11.16 -8.50 9.68
C MET A 137 9.65 -8.66 9.50
N MET A 138 9.14 -8.31 8.32
CA MET A 138 7.72 -8.51 8.01
C MET A 138 7.36 -9.99 7.93
N ASP A 139 8.28 -10.85 7.46
CA ASP A 139 8.11 -12.31 7.52
C ASP A 139 8.02 -12.82 8.96
N ILE A 140 8.92 -12.36 9.84
CA ILE A 140 8.95 -12.75 11.26
C ILE A 140 7.64 -12.37 11.97
N LEU A 141 7.10 -11.19 11.66
CA LEU A 141 5.89 -10.65 12.28
C LEU A 141 4.60 -11.02 11.53
N SER A 142 4.68 -11.91 10.54
CA SER A 142 3.55 -12.27 9.67
C SER A 142 2.49 -13.13 10.36
N ASP A 143 2.82 -13.71 11.52
CA ASP A 143 1.89 -14.43 12.39
C ASP A 143 0.86 -13.50 13.06
N GLY A 144 1.01 -12.18 12.91
CA GLY A 144 0.08 -11.20 13.47
C GLY A 144 0.20 -11.01 14.97
N GLN A 145 1.15 -11.67 15.63
CA GLN A 145 1.39 -11.54 17.07
C GLN A 145 2.41 -10.43 17.39
N ALA A 146 2.44 -10.01 18.66
CA ALA A 146 3.45 -9.08 19.15
C ALA A 146 4.72 -9.85 19.51
N HIS A 147 5.87 -9.42 18.99
CA HIS A 147 7.17 -10.01 19.30
C HIS A 147 8.07 -9.02 20.02
N GLY A 148 8.68 -9.46 21.13
CA GLY A 148 9.66 -8.66 21.87
C GLY A 148 10.83 -8.22 20.98
N ARG A 149 11.29 -6.98 21.19
CA ARG A 149 12.36 -6.37 20.35
C ARG A 149 13.64 -7.19 20.28
N GLU A 150 14.02 -7.82 21.38
CA GLU A 150 15.24 -8.64 21.46
C GLU A 150 15.13 -9.90 20.60
N LYS A 151 13.97 -10.56 20.61
CA LYS A 151 13.69 -11.74 19.77
C LYS A 151 13.78 -11.39 18.29
N VAL A 152 13.10 -10.31 17.87
CA VAL A 152 13.14 -9.85 16.47
C VAL A 152 14.55 -9.45 16.06
N ALA A 153 15.31 -8.76 16.92
CA ALA A 153 16.68 -8.36 16.63
C ALA A 153 17.61 -9.57 16.45
N LYS A 154 17.45 -10.60 17.28
CA LYS A 154 18.20 -11.87 17.17
C LYS A 154 17.94 -12.55 15.83
N GLU A 155 16.68 -12.68 15.40
CA GLU A 155 16.32 -13.31 14.12
C GLU A 155 16.77 -12.51 12.89
N LEU A 156 16.93 -11.19 13.04
CA LEU A 156 17.45 -10.28 12.02
C LEU A 156 18.98 -10.12 12.05
N GLU A 157 19.66 -10.86 12.92
CA GLU A 157 21.11 -10.76 13.15
C GLU A 157 21.52 -9.29 13.33
N SER A 158 20.81 -8.61 14.24
CA SER A 158 20.97 -7.19 14.51
C SER A 158 21.06 -6.95 16.01
N ASP A 159 21.77 -5.91 16.39
CA ASP A 159 21.90 -5.51 17.79
C ASP A 159 20.84 -4.44 18.13
N PRO A 160 19.90 -4.74 19.04
CA PRO A 160 18.80 -3.82 19.37
C PRO A 160 19.27 -2.56 20.12
N THR A 161 20.49 -2.56 20.68
CA THR A 161 21.05 -1.42 21.42
C THR A 161 21.64 -0.36 20.51
N LYS A 162 22.02 -0.72 19.27
CA LYS A 162 22.70 0.17 18.34
C LYS A 162 21.75 1.19 17.69
N ALA A 163 22.27 2.38 17.39
CA ALA A 163 21.53 3.42 16.67
C ALA A 163 21.05 2.96 15.27
N SER A 164 21.81 2.06 14.62
CA SER A 164 21.42 1.46 13.34
C SER A 164 20.10 0.69 13.41
N TRP A 165 19.82 0.02 14.52
CA TRP A 165 18.56 -0.67 14.77
C TRP A 165 17.39 0.32 14.91
N LYS A 166 17.56 1.37 15.71
CA LYS A 166 16.55 2.42 15.86
C LYS A 166 16.24 3.12 14.53
N ASN A 167 17.27 3.42 13.75
CA ASN A 167 17.13 4.01 12.41
C ASN A 167 16.42 3.06 11.45
N PHE A 168 16.71 1.76 11.53
CA PHE A 168 16.03 0.72 10.76
C PHE A 168 14.54 0.65 11.10
N LEU A 169 14.18 0.51 12.39
CA LEU A 169 12.79 0.46 12.82
C LEU A 169 12.03 1.74 12.45
N SER A 170 12.67 2.91 12.58
CA SER A 170 12.09 4.18 12.18
C SER A 170 11.79 4.25 10.68
N LYS A 171 12.57 3.58 9.82
CA LYS A 171 12.31 3.51 8.38
C LYS A 171 11.11 2.64 8.07
N VAL A 172 10.99 1.48 8.73
CA VAL A 172 9.86 0.55 8.51
C VAL A 172 8.56 1.10 9.08
N LYS A 173 8.59 1.62 10.32
CA LYS A 173 7.50 2.42 10.88
C LYS A 173 7.22 3.65 10.03
N GLY A 174 8.25 4.18 9.38
CA GLY A 174 8.16 5.29 8.44
C GLY A 174 7.25 5.02 7.24
N GLN A 175 7.11 3.75 6.84
CA GLN A 175 6.20 3.26 5.80
C GLN A 175 4.89 2.69 6.37
N ASP A 176 4.62 2.96 7.65
CA ASP A 176 3.46 2.46 8.39
C ASP A 176 3.33 0.92 8.33
N CYS A 177 4.44 0.20 8.17
CA CYS A 177 4.48 -1.27 8.13
C CYS A 177 4.86 -1.89 9.49
N LEU A 178 4.86 -1.10 10.57
CA LEU A 178 5.30 -1.51 11.90
C LEU A 178 4.61 -0.69 12.98
N GLU A 179 4.06 -1.37 13.98
CA GLU A 179 3.54 -0.78 15.22
C GLU A 179 4.42 -1.12 16.42
N TYR A 180 4.53 -0.16 17.34
CA TYR A 180 5.09 -0.40 18.66
C TYR A 180 3.94 -0.69 19.61
N CYS A 181 4.07 -1.79 20.36
CA CYS A 181 3.07 -2.29 21.29
C CYS A 181 3.76 -2.86 22.52
N GLU A 182 2.99 -3.47 23.40
CA GLU A 182 3.47 -4.26 24.54
C GLU A 182 3.13 -5.74 24.30
N ASP A 183 3.99 -6.64 24.75
CA ASP A 183 3.67 -8.08 24.80
C ASP A 183 2.79 -8.40 26.02
N ASP A 184 2.41 -9.67 26.19
CA ASP A 184 1.57 -10.12 27.30
C ASP A 184 2.22 -9.88 28.69
N ASP A 185 3.54 -9.68 28.75
CA ASP A 185 4.30 -9.33 29.96
C ASP A 185 4.43 -7.81 30.18
N GLY A 186 3.83 -6.97 29.31
CA GLY A 186 3.94 -5.51 29.37
C GLY A 186 5.28 -4.96 28.87
N LYS A 187 6.10 -5.75 28.16
CA LYS A 187 7.40 -5.31 27.63
C LYS A 187 7.28 -4.74 26.22
N PRO A 188 8.15 -3.80 25.82
CA PRO A 188 8.11 -3.23 24.48
C PRO A 188 8.26 -4.27 23.36
N ALA A 189 7.21 -4.40 22.57
CA ALA A 189 7.10 -5.33 21.46
C ALA A 189 6.88 -4.63 20.12
N LEU A 190 7.03 -5.42 19.06
CA LEU A 190 6.85 -5.05 17.66
C LEU A 190 5.75 -5.93 17.07
N ARG A 191 4.84 -5.32 16.30
CA ARG A 191 3.82 -6.07 15.56
C ARG A 191 3.56 -5.43 14.20
N LEU A 192 3.01 -6.21 13.28
CA LEU A 192 2.43 -5.65 12.07
C LEU A 192 1.08 -4.99 12.38
N PRO A 193 0.79 -3.82 11.78
CA PRO A 193 -0.48 -3.14 11.92
C PRO A 193 -1.65 -3.94 11.33
N ASP A 194 -2.86 -3.64 11.78
CA ASP A 194 -4.09 -4.32 11.34
C ASP A 194 -4.33 -4.23 9.82
N TRP A 195 -3.78 -3.21 9.16
CA TRP A 195 -3.97 -3.05 7.72
C TRP A 195 -3.28 -4.10 6.84
N ILE A 196 -2.30 -4.80 7.41
CA ILE A 196 -1.63 -5.93 6.74
C ILE A 196 -2.51 -7.19 6.82
N PHE A 197 -3.51 -7.20 7.70
CA PHE A 197 -4.42 -8.32 7.92
C PHE A 197 -5.89 -7.94 7.63
N PRO A 198 -6.22 -7.53 6.39
CA PRO A 198 -7.58 -7.09 6.04
C PRO A 198 -8.62 -8.22 6.11
N PHE A 199 -8.18 -9.48 6.24
CA PHE A 199 -9.03 -10.65 6.42
C PHE A 199 -9.00 -11.20 7.86
N GLY A 200 -8.55 -10.40 8.82
CA GLY A 200 -8.36 -10.81 10.21
C GLY A 200 -6.94 -11.28 10.49
N ARG A 201 -6.49 -11.16 11.74
CA ARG A 201 -5.17 -11.66 12.16
C ARG A 201 -5.18 -13.20 12.17
N PRO A 202 -4.08 -13.86 11.75
CA PRO A 202 -3.92 -15.31 11.84
C PRO A 202 -4.05 -15.86 13.27
#